data_AF-A0ABD2NAI9-F1
#
_entry.id   AF-A0ABD2NAI9-F1
#
_cell.length_a   1.000
_cell.length_b   1.000
_cell.length_c   1.000
_cell.angle_alpha   90.00
_cell.angle_beta   90.00
_cell.angle_gamma   90.00
#
_symmetry.space_group_name_H-M   'P 1'
#
loop_
_entity.id
_entity.type
_entity.pdbx_description
1 polymer ?
#
loop_
_entity_poly.entity_id
_entity_poly.type
_entity_poly.pdbx_seq_one_letter_code
_entity_poly.pdbx_strand_id
1 'polypeptide(L)'
;MVIICVTWILMEFTHRGRITLETIALVPLALVCGFLEQTFRVKMNSRSQRLIVIFILFLSTIMNYIFKSRFTYLLNGLNYEKSINNVDDILSKGLKIGSTKYVSGIINTTSKMDQYLQQNFVECFGLNCLNITAFKRDMATLTLKGIVQSSIDMFSDKYNDRWLLKDLPSQTQTIYFVAYFIPGHPMFPLFNRNLQRVVEAGIVENIALKYNTFHETKKKSFNSTQSLHLEHIAAPLVLWLIGFLLSLIVFIGELASVHFQIILT
;
A
#
# COMPACT_ATOMS: atom_id res chain seq x y z
N MET A 1 -21.67 -16.08 10.46
CA MET A 1 -21.69 -17.22 11.39
C MET A 1 -22.03 -16.81 12.83
N VAL A 2 -21.33 -15.82 13.44
CA VAL A 2 -21.63 -15.35 14.81
C VAL A 2 -23.07 -14.86 14.98
N ILE A 3 -23.58 -14.05 14.04
CA ILE A 3 -24.96 -13.54 14.08
C ILE A 3 -25.97 -14.71 14.08
N ILE A 4 -25.75 -15.72 13.25
CA ILE A 4 -26.63 -16.89 13.13
C ILE A 4 -26.61 -17.72 14.41
N CYS A 5 -25.42 -17.95 15.00
CA CYS A 5 -25.32 -18.63 16.30
C CYS A 5 -25.99 -17.84 17.42
N VAL A 6 -25.82 -16.52 17.45
CA VAL A 6 -26.46 -15.66 18.46
C VAL A 6 -27.98 -15.70 18.29
N THR A 7 -28.50 -15.56 17.07
CA THR A 7 -29.95 -15.67 16.79
C THR A 7 -30.49 -17.06 17.11
N TRP A 8 -29.71 -18.11 16.88
CA TRP A 8 -30.11 -19.49 17.18
C TRP A 8 -30.13 -19.77 18.69
N ILE A 9 -29.10 -19.33 19.43
CA ILE A 9 -29.08 -19.42 20.90
C ILE A 9 -30.23 -18.61 21.51
N LEU A 10 -30.53 -17.45 20.94
CA LEU A 10 -31.68 -16.64 21.36
C LEU A 10 -33.01 -17.34 21.04
N MET A 11 -33.14 -17.99 19.88
CA MET A 11 -34.31 -18.81 19.54
C MET A 11 -34.50 -19.97 20.53
N GLU A 12 -33.43 -20.67 20.88
CA GLU A 12 -33.44 -21.78 21.84
C GLU A 12 -33.84 -21.32 23.25
N PHE A 13 -33.35 -20.14 23.67
CA PHE A 13 -33.76 -19.50 24.93
C PHE A 13 -35.22 -19.05 24.92
N THR A 14 -35.73 -18.57 23.76
CA THR A 14 -37.16 -18.23 23.60
C THR A 14 -38.08 -19.43 23.63
N HIS A 15 -37.62 -20.59 23.16
CA HIS A 15 -38.41 -21.81 23.19
C HIS A 15 -38.62 -22.37 24.61
N ARG A 16 -37.72 -22.05 25.56
CA ARG A 16 -37.77 -22.57 26.94
C ARG A 16 -38.45 -21.66 27.98
N GLY A 17 -38.92 -20.46 27.61
CA GLY A 17 -39.53 -19.53 28.55
C GLY A 17 -40.61 -18.65 27.93
N ARG A 18 -41.54 -18.13 28.76
CA ARG A 18 -42.60 -17.15 28.42
C ARG A 18 -42.02 -15.83 27.89
N ILE A 19 -41.43 -15.84 26.70
CA ILE A 19 -40.95 -14.63 26.04
C ILE A 19 -42.01 -14.21 25.03
N THR A 20 -42.51 -12.98 25.16
CA THR A 20 -43.54 -12.42 24.28
C THR A 20 -42.94 -12.13 22.89
N LEU A 21 -43.77 -12.22 21.86
CA LEU A 21 -43.41 -12.03 20.45
C LEU A 21 -42.66 -10.70 20.19
N GLU A 22 -42.99 -9.65 20.96
CA GLU A 22 -42.31 -8.34 20.95
C GLU A 22 -40.82 -8.43 21.24
N THR A 23 -40.43 -9.32 22.14
CA THR A 23 -39.03 -9.52 22.53
C THR A 23 -38.20 -10.13 21.39
N ILE A 24 -38.83 -10.96 20.53
CA ILE A 24 -38.17 -11.59 19.39
C ILE A 24 -37.80 -10.55 18.33
N ALA A 25 -38.64 -9.53 18.11
CA ALA A 25 -38.35 -8.44 17.17
C ALA A 25 -37.33 -7.43 17.71
N LEU A 26 -37.32 -7.18 19.02
CA LEU A 26 -36.45 -6.19 19.66
C LEU A 26 -34.97 -6.57 19.66
N VAL A 27 -34.65 -7.87 19.78
CA VAL A 27 -33.27 -8.34 19.87
C VAL A 27 -32.45 -8.16 18.59
N PRO A 28 -32.92 -8.56 17.39
CA PRO A 28 -32.18 -8.30 16.15
C PRO A 28 -32.05 -6.79 15.90
N LEU A 29 -33.06 -5.99 16.26
CA LEU A 29 -32.98 -4.55 16.13
C LEU A 29 -31.91 -3.95 17.07
N ALA A 30 -31.84 -4.40 18.32
CA ALA A 30 -30.80 -3.98 19.27
C ALA A 30 -29.39 -4.39 18.80
N LEU A 31 -29.24 -5.56 18.18
CA LEU A 31 -27.99 -6.03 17.61
C LEU A 31 -27.56 -5.17 16.43
N VAL A 32 -28.49 -4.85 15.51
CA VAL A 32 -28.25 -3.96 14.36
C VAL A 32 -27.90 -2.54 14.84
N CYS A 33 -28.64 -1.98 15.80
CA CYS A 33 -28.33 -0.68 16.38
C CYS A 33 -26.96 -0.66 17.07
N GLY A 34 -26.61 -1.71 17.82
CA GLY A 34 -25.31 -1.86 18.46
C GLY A 34 -24.17 -1.90 17.45
N PHE A 35 -24.35 -2.64 16.35
CA PHE A 35 -23.37 -2.72 15.27
C PHE A 35 -23.26 -1.42 14.47
N LEU A 36 -24.36 -0.67 14.31
CA LEU A 36 -24.35 0.64 13.66
C LEU A 36 -23.94 1.79 14.58
N GLU A 37 -23.62 1.51 15.85
CA GLU A 37 -23.31 2.51 16.88
C GLU A 37 -24.44 3.56 17.06
N GLN A 38 -25.68 3.16 16.76
CA GLN A 38 -26.86 4.01 16.90
C GLN A 38 -27.43 3.90 18.31
N THR A 39 -27.87 5.04 18.85
CA THR A 39 -28.56 5.06 20.14
C THR A 39 -29.95 4.44 20.01
N PHE A 40 -30.24 3.44 20.84
CA PHE A 40 -31.53 2.75 20.85
C PHE A 40 -32.21 2.91 22.21
N ARG A 41 -33.43 3.44 22.22
CA ARG A 41 -34.21 3.67 23.44
C ARG A 41 -35.23 2.55 23.63
N VAL A 42 -34.87 1.54 24.44
CA VAL A 42 -35.81 0.48 24.85
C VAL A 42 -35.98 0.47 26.35
N LYS A 43 -37.24 0.46 26.78
CA LYS A 43 -37.61 0.30 28.18
C LYS A 43 -37.52 -1.18 28.55
N MET A 44 -36.46 -1.56 29.26
CA MET A 44 -36.27 -2.93 29.74
C MET A 44 -36.84 -3.09 31.15
N ASN A 45 -37.88 -3.93 31.26
CA ASN A 45 -38.60 -4.16 32.51
C ASN A 45 -37.94 -5.23 33.40
N SER A 46 -37.19 -6.18 32.82
CA SER A 46 -36.54 -7.28 33.57
C SER A 46 -35.01 -7.10 33.70
N ARG A 47 -34.43 -7.53 34.84
CA ARG A 47 -32.98 -7.53 35.06
C ARG A 47 -32.23 -8.43 34.09
N SER A 48 -32.80 -9.60 33.78
CA SER A 48 -32.18 -10.57 32.87
C SER A 48 -32.07 -10.02 31.44
N GLN A 49 -33.10 -9.28 30.98
CA GLN A 49 -33.08 -8.62 29.67
C GLN A 49 -31.96 -7.57 29.58
N ARG A 50 -31.74 -6.81 30.66
CA ARG A 50 -30.66 -5.81 30.70
C ARG A 50 -29.29 -6.44 30.55
N LEU A 51 -29.02 -7.54 31.25
CA LEU A 51 -27.75 -8.26 31.15
C LEU A 51 -27.51 -8.80 29.74
N ILE A 52 -28.55 -9.37 29.12
CA ILE A 52 -28.46 -9.86 27.74
C ILE A 52 -28.14 -8.72 26.77
N VAL A 53 -28.84 -7.58 26.86
CA VAL A 53 -28.58 -6.46 25.96
C VAL A 53 -27.19 -5.84 26.19
N ILE A 54 -26.74 -5.70 27.44
CA ILE A 54 -25.37 -5.24 27.74
C ILE A 54 -24.34 -6.16 27.11
N PHE A 55 -24.53 -7.48 27.24
CA PHE A 55 -23.62 -8.46 26.64
C PHE A 55 -23.60 -8.39 25.11
N ILE A 56 -24.78 -8.26 24.47
CA ILE A 56 -24.89 -8.10 23.01
C ILE A 56 -24.22 -6.82 22.53
N LEU A 57 -24.45 -5.70 23.22
CA LEU A 57 -23.82 -4.41 22.89
C LEU A 57 -22.30 -4.49 23.03
N PHE A 58 -21.80 -5.09 24.12
CA PHE A 58 -20.38 -5.30 24.34
C PHE A 58 -19.73 -6.12 23.20
N LEU A 59 -20.36 -7.23 22.82
CA LEU A 59 -19.89 -8.07 21.73
C LEU A 59 -19.94 -7.34 20.38
N SER A 60 -20.98 -6.55 20.14
CA SER A 60 -21.13 -5.73 18.92
C SER A 60 -20.01 -4.69 18.82
N THR A 61 -19.67 -4.02 19.91
CA THR A 61 -18.57 -3.05 19.98
C THR A 61 -17.21 -3.69 19.67
N ILE A 62 -16.94 -4.89 20.22
CA ILE A 62 -15.68 -5.62 19.93
C ILE A 62 -15.61 -5.97 18.44
N MET A 63 -16.70 -6.50 17.87
CA MET A 63 -16.74 -6.86 16.46
C MET A 63 -16.55 -5.64 15.55
N ASN A 64 -17.18 -4.51 15.89
CA ASN A 64 -16.98 -3.25 15.18
C ASN A 64 -15.53 -2.79 15.22
N TYR A 65 -14.88 -2.86 16.38
CA TYR A 65 -13.48 -2.48 16.50
C TYR A 65 -12.58 -3.35 15.64
N ILE A 66 -12.77 -4.68 15.67
CA ILE A 66 -12.01 -5.62 14.84
C ILE A 66 -12.26 -5.33 13.36
N PHE A 67 -13.52 -5.12 12.97
CA PHE A 67 -13.89 -4.80 11.59
C PHE A 67 -13.26 -3.48 11.13
N LYS A 68 -13.43 -2.39 11.89
CA LYS A 68 -12.85 -1.08 11.58
C LYS A 68 -11.32 -1.15 11.49
N SER A 69 -10.66 -1.87 12.40
CA SER A 69 -9.21 -2.09 12.39
C SER A 69 -8.75 -2.83 11.13
N ARG A 70 -9.40 -3.94 10.79
CA ARG A 70 -9.09 -4.71 9.57
C ARG A 70 -9.42 -3.95 8.30
N PHE A 71 -10.52 -3.22 8.28
CA PHE A 71 -10.93 -2.40 7.14
C PHE A 71 -9.95 -1.25 6.92
N THR A 72 -9.54 -0.57 8.00
CA THR A 72 -8.49 0.47 7.96
C THR A 72 -7.17 -0.12 7.50
N TYR A 73 -6.81 -1.31 7.98
CA TYR A 73 -5.64 -2.03 7.49
C TYR A 73 -5.73 -2.39 6.02
N LEU A 74 -6.90 -2.76 5.49
CA LEU A 74 -7.09 -3.05 4.07
C LEU A 74 -7.08 -1.78 3.20
N LEU A 75 -7.65 -0.68 3.70
CA LEU A 75 -7.63 0.61 3.02
C LEU A 75 -6.22 1.21 2.97
N ASN A 76 -5.46 1.09 4.06
CA ASN A 76 -4.09 1.59 4.15
C ASN A 76 -3.06 0.60 3.58
N GLY A 77 -3.37 -0.69 3.69
CA GLY A 77 -2.56 -1.80 3.23
C GLY A 77 -2.76 -1.99 1.75
N LEU A 78 -2.19 -1.09 0.96
CA LEU A 78 -1.92 -1.40 -0.43
C LEU A 78 -1.08 -2.67 -0.44
N ASN A 79 -1.65 -3.73 -1.01
CA ASN A 79 -0.93 -4.94 -1.35
C ASN A 79 0.06 -4.57 -2.46
N TYR A 80 1.11 -3.85 -2.08
CA TYR A 80 2.25 -3.68 -2.95
C TYR A 80 2.83 -5.06 -3.18
N GLU A 81 3.11 -5.35 -4.44
CA GLU A 81 3.92 -6.49 -4.78
C GLU A 81 5.20 -6.42 -3.94
N LYS A 82 5.65 -7.56 -3.41
CA LYS A 82 6.84 -7.61 -2.54
C LYS A 82 7.97 -6.83 -3.21
N SER A 83 8.37 -5.74 -2.56
CA SER A 83 9.46 -4.88 -3.05
C SER A 83 10.72 -5.72 -3.20
N ILE A 84 11.40 -5.55 -4.32
CA ILE A 84 12.73 -6.11 -4.56
C ILE A 84 13.69 -5.31 -3.66
N ASN A 85 14.27 -5.98 -2.66
CA ASN A 85 15.16 -5.31 -1.70
C ASN A 85 16.59 -5.81 -1.80
N ASN A 86 16.78 -7.00 -2.36
CA ASN A 86 18.09 -7.61 -2.56
C ASN A 86 18.16 -8.21 -3.97
N VAL A 87 19.34 -8.68 -4.33
CA VAL A 87 19.51 -9.27 -5.65
C VAL A 87 18.94 -10.68 -5.74
N ASP A 88 18.85 -11.41 -4.63
CA ASP A 88 18.17 -12.71 -4.62
C ASP A 88 16.68 -12.59 -5.03
N ASP A 89 16.02 -11.47 -4.71
CA ASP A 89 14.67 -11.14 -5.16
C ASP A 89 14.66 -10.92 -6.70
N ILE A 90 15.72 -10.34 -7.29
CA ILE A 90 15.84 -10.17 -8.75
C ILE A 90 16.02 -11.53 -9.43
N LEU A 91 16.88 -12.39 -8.87
CA LEU A 91 17.16 -13.73 -9.36
C LEU A 91 15.91 -14.62 -9.30
N SER A 92 15.22 -14.62 -8.16
CA SER A 92 14.01 -15.43 -7.93
C SER A 92 12.83 -14.98 -8.79
N LYS A 93 12.73 -13.68 -9.12
CA LYS A 93 11.74 -13.16 -10.06
C LYS A 93 12.13 -13.32 -11.54
N GLY A 94 13.36 -13.76 -11.84
CA GLY A 94 13.82 -13.96 -13.21
C GLY A 94 13.96 -12.67 -14.02
N LEU A 95 14.26 -11.55 -13.37
CA LEU A 95 14.35 -10.25 -14.05
C LEU A 95 15.62 -10.15 -14.89
N LYS A 96 15.49 -9.56 -16.07
CA LYS A 96 16.63 -9.26 -16.95
C LYS A 96 17.48 -8.13 -16.35
N ILE A 97 18.75 -8.06 -16.72
CA ILE A 97 19.65 -7.01 -16.25
C ILE A 97 20.03 -6.10 -17.41
N GLY A 98 19.55 -4.87 -17.37
CA GLY A 98 19.85 -3.83 -18.35
C GLY A 98 21.11 -3.05 -17.97
N SER A 99 22.09 -2.97 -18.87
CA SER A 99 23.22 -2.03 -18.70
C SER A 99 23.93 -1.75 -20.02
N THR A 100 24.95 -0.89 -19.96
CA THR A 100 25.86 -0.64 -21.09
C THR A 100 26.83 -1.80 -21.25
N LYS A 101 27.24 -2.09 -22.50
CA LYS A 101 28.19 -3.16 -22.82
C LYS A 101 29.54 -3.07 -22.10
N TYR A 102 29.94 -1.87 -21.65
CA TYR A 102 31.17 -1.72 -20.86
C TYR A 102 31.07 -2.39 -19.49
N VAL A 103 29.88 -2.39 -18.89
CA VAL A 103 29.65 -2.97 -17.57
C VAL A 103 29.71 -4.49 -17.63
N SER A 104 29.24 -5.12 -18.71
CA SER A 104 29.38 -6.57 -18.87
C SER A 104 30.83 -7.04 -18.92
N GLY A 105 31.76 -6.19 -19.37
CA GLY A 105 33.19 -6.49 -19.37
C GLY A 105 33.86 -6.43 -17.99
N ILE A 106 33.23 -5.78 -17.01
CA ILE A 106 33.74 -5.62 -15.64
C ILE A 106 33.23 -6.76 -14.73
N ILE A 107 32.13 -7.41 -15.11
CA ILE A 107 31.52 -8.52 -14.36
C ILE A 107 32.44 -9.74 -14.45
N ASN A 108 33.05 -10.10 -13.33
CA ASN A 108 33.99 -11.22 -13.24
C ASN A 108 33.22 -12.54 -13.13
N THR A 109 33.46 -13.53 -13.97
CA THR A 109 32.68 -14.80 -14.03
C THR A 109 32.76 -15.73 -12.81
N THR A 110 33.39 -15.31 -11.72
CA THR A 110 33.69 -16.19 -10.58
C THR A 110 32.50 -16.46 -9.68
N SER A 111 31.53 -15.54 -9.57
CA SER A 111 30.34 -15.77 -8.74
C SER A 111 29.15 -16.29 -9.55
N LYS A 112 28.27 -17.06 -8.91
CA LYS A 112 26.98 -17.50 -9.51
C LYS A 112 26.13 -16.32 -9.98
N MET A 113 26.23 -15.22 -9.24
CA MET A 113 25.58 -13.96 -9.54
C MET A 113 26.12 -13.39 -10.87
N ASP A 114 27.43 -13.34 -11.03
CA ASP A 114 28.06 -12.83 -12.26
C ASP A 114 27.69 -13.68 -13.49
N GLN A 115 27.60 -15.01 -13.33
CA GLN A 115 27.10 -15.91 -14.38
C GLN A 115 25.65 -15.61 -14.75
N TYR A 116 24.79 -15.37 -13.75
CA TYR A 116 23.40 -14.97 -14.02
C TYR A 116 23.33 -13.62 -14.74
N LEU A 117 24.13 -12.64 -14.28
CA LEU A 117 24.20 -11.32 -14.90
C LEU A 117 24.58 -11.43 -16.38
N GLN A 118 25.54 -12.29 -16.72
CA GLN A 118 25.95 -12.51 -18.12
C GLN A 118 24.87 -13.20 -18.96
N GLN A 119 24.19 -14.22 -18.42
CA GLN A 119 23.16 -14.95 -19.17
C GLN A 119 21.89 -14.12 -19.41
N ASN A 120 21.56 -13.21 -18.49
CA ASN A 120 20.35 -12.39 -18.53
C ASN A 120 20.64 -10.92 -18.88
N PHE A 121 21.81 -10.65 -19.44
CA PHE A 121 22.23 -9.31 -19.82
C PHE A 121 21.44 -8.79 -21.02
N VAL A 122 20.93 -7.57 -20.93
CA VAL A 122 20.34 -6.86 -22.05
C VAL A 122 21.09 -5.54 -22.22
N GLU A 123 21.66 -5.35 -23.40
CA GLU A 123 22.33 -4.10 -23.72
C GLU A 123 21.30 -2.98 -23.87
N CYS A 124 21.48 -1.93 -23.09
CA CYS A 124 20.72 -0.69 -23.20
C CYS A 124 21.61 0.49 -22.77
N PHE A 125 21.22 1.71 -23.13
CA PHE A 125 22.04 2.90 -22.86
C PHE A 125 21.22 4.04 -22.24
N GLY A 126 21.83 4.70 -21.26
CA GLY A 126 21.32 5.93 -20.65
C GLY A 126 19.90 5.81 -20.09
N LEU A 127 19.06 6.80 -20.39
CA LEU A 127 17.70 6.90 -19.89
C LEU A 127 16.77 5.81 -20.44
N ASN A 128 17.10 5.19 -21.57
CA ASN A 128 16.27 4.14 -22.15
C ASN A 128 16.21 2.89 -21.25
N CYS A 129 17.33 2.54 -20.58
CA CYS A 129 17.35 1.46 -19.59
C CYS A 129 16.38 1.75 -18.44
N LEU A 130 16.46 2.96 -17.89
CA LEU A 130 15.63 3.39 -16.77
C LEU A 130 14.15 3.44 -17.15
N ASN A 131 13.84 3.87 -18.38
CA ASN A 131 12.49 3.85 -18.93
C ASN A 131 11.92 2.42 -18.98
N ILE A 132 12.70 1.46 -19.48
CA ILE A 132 12.30 0.05 -19.51
C ILE A 132 12.06 -0.46 -18.09
N THR A 133 12.98 -0.23 -17.15
CA THR A 133 12.82 -0.65 -15.75
C THR A 133 11.59 -0.01 -15.09
N ALA A 134 11.35 1.28 -15.30
CA ALA A 134 10.24 2.00 -14.68
C ALA A 134 8.86 1.54 -15.19
N PHE A 135 8.71 1.35 -16.50
CA PHE A 135 7.39 1.13 -17.11
C PHE A 135 7.12 -0.32 -17.50
N LYS A 136 8.12 -1.07 -17.99
CA LYS A 136 7.91 -2.50 -18.35
C LYS A 136 8.04 -3.43 -17.15
N ARG A 137 8.83 -3.04 -16.13
CA ARG A 137 9.02 -3.78 -14.87
C ARG A 137 9.50 -5.23 -15.03
N ASP A 138 10.04 -5.59 -16.18
CA ASP A 138 10.59 -6.91 -16.52
C ASP A 138 12.12 -6.97 -16.44
N MET A 139 12.74 -5.86 -16.02
CA MET A 139 14.19 -5.67 -16.04
C MET A 139 14.65 -4.78 -14.89
N ALA A 140 15.74 -5.17 -14.23
CA ALA A 140 16.50 -4.30 -13.33
C ALA A 140 17.65 -3.62 -14.11
N THR A 141 17.89 -2.34 -13.87
CA THR A 141 18.97 -1.61 -14.53
C THR A 141 20.18 -1.46 -13.62
N LEU A 142 21.36 -1.81 -14.12
CA LEU A 142 22.65 -1.54 -13.49
C LEU A 142 23.24 -0.26 -14.09
N THR A 143 23.30 0.81 -13.32
CA THR A 143 23.84 2.11 -13.76
C THR A 143 24.45 2.89 -12.60
N LEU A 144 25.09 4.02 -12.90
CA LEU A 144 25.64 4.91 -11.89
C LEU A 144 24.53 5.55 -11.06
N LYS A 145 24.68 5.52 -9.75
CA LYS A 145 23.73 6.13 -8.79
C LYS A 145 23.40 7.58 -9.12
N GLY A 146 24.39 8.37 -9.54
CA GLY A 146 24.19 9.76 -9.93
C GLY A 146 23.25 9.94 -11.13
N ILE A 147 23.25 9.00 -12.08
CA ILE A 147 22.34 9.04 -13.24
C ILE A 147 20.90 8.78 -12.77
N VAL A 148 20.69 7.78 -11.91
CA VAL A 148 19.35 7.48 -11.37
C VAL A 148 18.84 8.68 -10.56
N GLN A 149 19.66 9.21 -9.66
CA GLN A 149 19.26 10.34 -8.81
C GLN A 149 18.95 11.61 -9.61
N SER A 150 19.73 11.92 -10.65
CA SER A 150 19.48 13.10 -11.50
C SER A 150 18.26 12.94 -12.41
N SER A 151 17.83 11.71 -12.71
CA SER A 151 16.71 11.43 -13.60
C SER A 151 15.45 10.92 -12.88
N ILE A 152 15.47 10.73 -11.56
CA ILE A 152 14.35 10.15 -10.82
C ILE A 152 13.04 10.95 -10.97
N ASP A 153 13.16 12.27 -11.08
CA ASP A 153 12.02 13.18 -11.30
C ASP A 153 11.34 12.95 -12.66
N MET A 154 12.06 12.41 -13.65
CA MET A 154 11.48 12.05 -14.95
C MET A 154 10.64 10.77 -14.89
N PHE A 155 10.86 9.95 -13.86
CA PHE A 155 10.21 8.64 -13.67
C PHE A 155 9.21 8.65 -12.51
N SER A 156 8.57 9.79 -12.25
CA SER A 156 7.44 9.89 -11.32
C SER A 156 6.11 9.61 -12.02
N ASP A 157 5.25 8.81 -11.41
CA ASP A 157 3.84 8.69 -11.77
C ASP A 157 3.15 10.04 -11.52
N LYS A 158 2.71 10.71 -12.60
CA LYS A 158 2.03 12.02 -12.54
C LYS A 158 0.76 12.01 -11.69
N TYR A 159 0.13 10.84 -11.49
CA TYR A 159 -1.13 10.76 -10.77
C TYR A 159 -0.97 10.54 -9.26
N ASN A 160 0.09 9.82 -8.88
CA ASN A 160 0.31 9.45 -7.48
C ASN A 160 1.49 10.16 -6.84
N ASP A 161 2.16 11.03 -7.59
CA ASP A 161 3.45 11.62 -7.26
C ASP A 161 4.50 10.57 -6.88
N ARG A 162 4.40 9.33 -7.40
CA ARG A 162 5.22 8.20 -6.96
C ARG A 162 6.44 7.95 -7.83
N TRP A 163 7.63 7.78 -7.23
CA TRP A 163 8.78 7.32 -7.99
C TRP A 163 8.62 5.86 -8.40
N LEU A 164 8.78 5.59 -9.69
CA LEU A 164 8.71 4.25 -10.26
C LEU A 164 10.02 3.46 -10.10
N LEU A 165 11.10 4.17 -9.78
CA LEU A 165 12.43 3.60 -9.59
C LEU A 165 12.82 3.61 -8.13
N LYS A 166 13.46 2.53 -7.69
CA LYS A 166 14.00 2.38 -6.34
C LYS A 166 15.41 1.82 -6.41
N ASP A 167 16.34 2.51 -5.74
CA ASP A 167 17.71 2.02 -5.58
C ASP A 167 17.73 0.78 -4.67
N LEU A 168 18.48 -0.25 -5.06
CA LEU A 168 18.76 -1.39 -4.17
C LEU A 168 19.87 -1.01 -3.18
N PRO A 169 19.64 -1.10 -1.86
CA PRO A 169 20.56 -0.61 -0.84
C PRO A 169 21.84 -1.45 -0.69
N SER A 170 21.82 -2.72 -1.09
CA SER A 170 22.82 -3.70 -0.67
C SER A 170 23.99 -3.93 -1.62
N GLN A 171 24.03 -3.33 -2.82
CA GLN A 171 25.07 -3.65 -3.81
C GLN A 171 25.52 -2.44 -4.64
N THR A 172 26.08 -1.42 -4.00
CA THR A 172 26.84 -0.39 -4.71
C THR A 172 28.31 -0.79 -4.76
N GLN A 173 28.80 -1.16 -5.94
CA GLN A 173 30.24 -1.16 -6.19
C GLN A 173 30.71 0.28 -6.36
N THR A 174 31.75 0.65 -5.63
CA THR A 174 32.37 1.97 -5.78
C THR A 174 33.27 1.95 -7.00
N ILE A 175 32.93 2.78 -7.98
CA ILE A 175 33.78 3.02 -9.16
C ILE A 175 34.57 4.29 -8.92
N TYR A 176 35.89 4.19 -9.03
CA TYR A 176 36.79 5.34 -8.94
C TYR A 176 37.00 5.96 -10.33
N PHE A 177 36.70 7.24 -10.45
CA PHE A 177 37.05 8.01 -11.64
C PHE A 177 38.49 8.51 -11.48
N VAL A 178 39.37 8.08 -12.37
CA VAL A 178 40.80 8.43 -12.36
C VAL A 178 41.15 9.14 -13.66
N ALA A 179 41.92 10.22 -13.57
CA ALA A 179 42.51 10.88 -14.72
C ALA A 179 43.80 10.16 -15.12
N TYR A 180 43.90 9.74 -16.38
CA TYR A 180 45.09 9.08 -16.90
C TYR A 180 45.95 10.09 -17.66
N PHE A 181 47.27 10.02 -17.44
CA PHE A 181 48.27 10.79 -18.17
C PHE A 181 49.25 9.83 -18.85
N ILE A 182 49.81 10.26 -19.97
CA ILE A 182 50.93 9.55 -20.61
C ILE A 182 52.12 9.56 -19.63
N PRO A 183 52.87 8.46 -19.47
CA PRO A 183 54.06 8.45 -18.64
C PRO A 183 55.02 9.60 -18.98
N GLY A 184 55.48 10.32 -17.96
CA GLY A 184 56.38 11.48 -18.13
C GLY A 184 55.68 12.79 -18.51
N HIS A 185 54.34 12.85 -18.58
CA HIS A 185 53.63 14.08 -18.91
C HIS A 185 53.90 15.20 -17.88
N PRO A 186 54.37 16.38 -18.29
CA PRO A 186 54.83 17.43 -17.36
C PRO A 186 53.71 18.00 -16.47
N MET A 187 52.45 17.90 -16.89
CA MET A 187 51.31 18.36 -16.08
C MET A 187 50.90 17.38 -14.98
N PHE A 188 51.33 16.12 -15.00
CA PHE A 188 50.90 15.13 -14.01
C PHE A 188 51.15 15.56 -12.55
N PRO A 189 52.37 15.99 -12.15
CA PRO A 189 52.61 16.41 -10.77
C PRO A 189 51.83 17.68 -10.40
N LEU A 190 51.65 18.61 -11.35
CA LEU A 190 50.87 19.83 -11.12
C LEU A 190 49.38 19.51 -10.92
N PHE A 191 48.83 18.62 -11.75
CA PHE A 191 47.45 18.16 -11.64
C PHE A 191 47.21 17.45 -10.31
N ASN A 192 48.08 16.51 -9.93
CA ASN A 192 47.95 15.78 -8.68
C ASN A 192 48.03 16.72 -7.46
N ARG A 193 48.98 17.67 -7.45
CA ARG A 193 49.10 18.68 -6.39
C ARG A 193 47.85 19.56 -6.28
N ASN A 194 47.29 19.97 -7.40
CA ASN A 194 46.08 20.79 -7.40
C ASN A 194 44.84 20.00 -6.98
N LEU A 195 44.71 18.74 -7.43
CA LEU A 195 43.63 17.86 -7.00
C LEU A 195 43.69 17.62 -5.48
N GLN A 196 44.87 17.36 -4.95
CA GLN A 196 45.07 17.21 -3.51
C GLN A 196 44.66 18.47 -2.75
N ARG A 197 45.04 19.67 -3.22
CA ARG A 197 44.60 20.94 -2.62
C ARG A 197 43.09 21.13 -2.65
N VAL A 198 42.42 20.72 -3.72
CA VAL A 198 40.95 20.79 -3.85
C VAL A 198 40.27 19.87 -2.84
N VAL A 199 40.81 18.66 -2.64
CA VAL A 199 40.33 17.71 -1.63
C VAL A 199 40.61 18.24 -0.22
N GLU A 200 41.84 18.70 0.07
CA GLU A 200 42.21 19.27 1.37
C GLU A 200 41.41 20.53 1.73
N ALA A 201 41.01 21.32 0.73
CA ALA A 201 40.15 22.48 0.91
C ALA A 201 38.67 22.13 1.20
N GLY A 202 38.30 20.85 1.20
CA GLY A 202 36.93 20.40 1.46
C GLY A 202 35.95 20.67 0.31
N ILE A 203 36.45 21.01 -0.89
CA ILE A 203 35.59 21.40 -2.01
C ILE A 203 34.75 20.21 -2.48
N VAL A 204 35.34 19.02 -2.51
CA VAL A 204 34.65 17.79 -2.94
C VAL A 204 33.52 17.44 -1.97
N GLU A 205 33.80 17.49 -0.66
CA GLU A 205 32.84 17.27 0.41
C GLU A 205 31.71 18.29 0.36
N ASN A 206 32.02 19.57 0.15
CA ASN A 206 31.03 20.63 0.05
C ASN A 206 30.11 20.43 -1.17
N ILE A 207 30.67 20.06 -2.34
CA ILE A 207 29.87 19.74 -3.53
C ILE A 207 28.98 18.52 -3.27
N ALA A 208 29.53 17.47 -2.65
CA ALA A 208 28.79 16.27 -2.31
C ALA A 208 27.65 16.56 -1.32
N LEU A 209 27.90 17.37 -0.29
CA LEU A 209 26.89 17.82 0.68
C LEU A 209 25.79 18.61 -0.02
N LYS A 210 26.15 19.62 -0.83
CA LYS A 210 25.17 20.44 -1.56
C LYS A 210 24.29 19.59 -2.48
N TYR A 211 24.89 18.62 -3.17
CA TYR A 211 24.16 17.67 -4.01
C TYR A 211 23.21 16.79 -3.19
N ASN A 212 23.67 16.23 -2.06
CA ASN A 212 22.84 15.39 -1.19
C ASN A 212 21.68 16.18 -0.57
N THR A 213 21.92 17.41 -0.08
CA THR A 213 20.87 18.26 0.49
C THR A 213 19.80 18.62 -0.54
N PHE A 214 20.20 18.91 -1.79
CA PHE A 214 19.26 19.16 -2.87
C PHE A 214 18.35 17.94 -3.15
N HIS A 215 18.91 16.72 -3.06
CA HIS A 215 18.12 15.50 -3.22
C HIS A 215 17.23 15.19 -2.02
N GLU A 216 17.71 15.37 -0.79
CA GLU A 216 16.93 15.10 0.42
C GLU A 216 15.73 16.05 0.57
N THR A 217 15.89 17.31 0.20
CA THR A 217 14.78 18.28 0.19
C THR A 217 13.68 17.87 -0.79
N LYS A 218 14.04 17.28 -1.94
CA LYS A 218 13.07 16.67 -2.87
C LYS A 218 12.45 15.39 -2.32
N LYS A 219 13.19 14.57 -1.56
CA LYS A 219 12.63 13.33 -0.98
C LYS A 219 11.58 13.59 0.09
N LYS A 220 11.74 14.65 0.90
CA LYS A 220 10.85 14.92 2.05
C LYS A 220 9.43 15.35 1.66
N SER A 221 9.18 15.78 0.41
CA SER A 221 7.81 16.13 -0.04
C SER A 221 6.94 14.91 -0.34
N PHE A 222 7.49 13.69 -0.33
CA PHE A 222 6.82 12.48 -0.77
C PHE A 222 5.92 11.81 0.30
N ASN A 223 5.75 12.41 1.47
CA ASN A 223 4.70 11.97 2.40
C ASN A 223 3.33 12.44 1.91
N SER A 224 2.97 12.11 0.67
CA SER A 224 1.63 12.37 0.16
C SER A 224 0.67 11.49 0.95
N THR A 225 -0.18 12.12 1.74
CA THR A 225 -1.35 11.46 2.30
C THR A 225 -2.14 10.93 1.11
N GLN A 226 -2.25 9.62 0.98
CA GLN A 226 -3.01 9.01 -0.10
C GLN A 226 -4.42 9.58 -0.08
N SER A 227 -4.75 10.34 -1.12
CA SER A 227 -6.09 10.85 -1.31
C SER A 227 -7.00 9.66 -1.60
N LEU A 228 -7.97 9.41 -0.74
CA LEU A 228 -8.95 8.35 -0.95
C LEU A 228 -9.80 8.72 -2.18
N HIS A 229 -9.62 8.02 -3.29
CA HIS A 229 -10.42 8.27 -4.50
C HIS A 229 -11.84 7.75 -4.34
N LEU A 230 -12.80 8.41 -4.99
CA LEU A 230 -14.22 8.07 -4.95
C LEU A 230 -14.52 6.61 -5.33
N GLU A 231 -13.68 6.02 -6.19
CA GLU A 231 -13.75 4.61 -6.59
C GLU A 231 -13.71 3.65 -5.40
N HIS A 232 -12.95 3.98 -4.34
CA HIS A 232 -12.84 3.16 -3.14
C HIS A 232 -14.12 3.19 -2.29
N ILE A 233 -14.99 4.20 -2.47
CA ILE A 233 -16.25 4.39 -1.73
C ILE A 233 -17.47 3.99 -2.59
N ALA A 234 -17.26 3.64 -3.87
CA ALA A 234 -18.34 3.31 -4.79
C ALA A 234 -19.18 2.10 -4.32
N ALA A 235 -18.54 1.04 -3.82
CA ALA A 235 -19.25 -0.15 -3.36
C ALA A 235 -20.19 0.12 -2.17
N PRO A 236 -19.77 0.82 -1.09
CA PRO A 236 -20.68 1.27 -0.03
C PRO A 236 -21.88 2.09 -0.55
N LEU A 237 -21.66 2.98 -1.53
CA LEU A 237 -22.73 3.79 -2.11
C LEU A 237 -23.76 2.96 -2.89
N VAL A 238 -23.29 1.97 -3.67
CA VAL A 238 -24.18 1.05 -4.39
C VAL A 238 -24.99 0.20 -3.41
N LEU A 239 -24.35 -0.32 -2.36
CA LEU A 239 -25.03 -1.09 -1.32
C LEU A 239 -26.11 -0.26 -0.62
N TRP A 240 -25.82 1.00 -0.32
CA TRP A 240 -26.75 1.94 0.28
C TRP A 240 -27.97 2.19 -0.62
N LEU A 241 -27.75 2.38 -1.93
CA LEU A 241 -28.82 2.57 -2.90
C LEU A 241 -29.72 1.34 -3.02
N ILE A 242 -29.14 0.13 -3.02
CA ILE A 242 -29.90 -1.13 -2.98
C ILE A 242 -30.77 -1.21 -1.72
N GLY A 243 -30.23 -0.81 -0.56
CA GLY A 243 -30.97 -0.75 0.70
C GLY A 243 -32.20 0.17 0.63
N PHE A 244 -32.05 1.35 0.01
CA PHE A 244 -33.16 2.27 -0.23
C PHE A 244 -34.24 1.67 -1.12
N LEU A 245 -33.86 1.01 -2.22
CA LEU A 245 -34.81 0.36 -3.12
C LEU A 245 -35.59 -0.76 -2.42
N LEU A 246 -34.91 -1.59 -1.62
CA LEU A 246 -35.57 -2.65 -0.85
C LEU A 246 -36.54 -2.08 0.19
N SER A 247 -36.14 -1.01 0.89
CA SER A 247 -37.01 -0.32 1.84
C SER A 247 -38.28 0.22 1.17
N LEU A 248 -38.16 0.76 -0.05
CA LEU A 248 -39.28 1.27 -0.81
C LEU A 248 -40.23 0.14 -1.26
N ILE A 249 -39.70 -1.00 -1.68
CA ILE A 249 -40.51 -2.18 -2.06
C ILE A 249 -41.31 -2.70 -0.85
N VAL A 250 -40.67 -2.81 0.32
CA VAL A 250 -41.35 -3.26 1.55
C VAL A 250 -42.46 -2.28 1.94
N PHE A 251 -42.19 -0.98 1.89
CA PHE A 251 -43.19 0.05 2.19
C PHE A 251 -44.42 -0.03 1.27
N ILE A 252 -44.21 -0.19 -0.05
CA ILE A 252 -45.31 -0.36 -1.00
C ILE A 252 -46.09 -1.65 -0.72
N GLY A 253 -45.40 -2.74 -0.40
CA GLY A 253 -46.03 -4.01 -0.03
C GLY A 253 -46.91 -3.91 1.22
N GLU A 254 -46.43 -3.22 2.26
CA GLU A 254 -47.21 -2.96 3.47
C GLU A 254 -48.43 -2.09 3.16
N LEU A 255 -48.27 -1.04 2.34
CA LEU A 255 -49.37 -0.17 1.97
C LEU A 255 -50.46 -0.91 1.18
N ALA A 256 -50.06 -1.78 0.25
CA ALA A 256 -50.99 -2.63 -0.49
C ALA A 256 -51.70 -3.65 0.42
N SER A 257 -50.97 -4.28 1.35
CA SER A 257 -51.52 -5.20 2.36
C SER A 257 -52.58 -4.52 3.23
N VAL A 258 -52.27 -3.33 3.75
CA VAL A 258 -53.20 -2.56 4.59
C VAL A 258 -54.43 -2.16 3.79
N HIS A 259 -54.26 -1.69 2.55
CA HIS A 259 -55.37 -1.32 1.68
C HIS A 259 -56.29 -2.51 1.38
N PHE A 260 -55.73 -3.71 1.15
CA PHE A 260 -56.50 -4.92 0.90
C PHE A 260 -57.30 -5.36 2.13
N GLN A 261 -56.71 -5.26 3.34
CA GLN A 261 -57.43 -5.54 4.59
C GLN A 261 -58.63 -4.60 4.79
N ILE A 262 -58.50 -3.32 4.47
CA ILE A 262 -59.58 -2.34 4.60
C ILE A 262 -60.75 -2.64 3.65
N ILE A 263 -60.49 -3.15 2.44
CA ILE A 263 -61.57 -3.51 1.49
C ILE A 263 -62.36 -4.74 1.97
N LEU A 264 -61.71 -5.65 2.70
CA LEU A 264 -62.29 -6.92 3.14
C LEU A 264 -63.12 -6.84 4.43
N THR A 265 -62.95 -5.77 5.21
CA THR A 265 -63.70 -5.48 6.44
C THR A 265 -64.89 -4.57 6.17
#